data_AF-A0A9X3WXU3-F1
#
_entry.id   AF-A0A9X3WXU3-F1
#
_cell.length_a   1.000
_cell.length_b   1.000
_cell.length_c   1.000
_cell.angle_alpha   90.00
_cell.angle_beta   90.00
_cell.angle_gamma   90.00
#
_symmetry.space_group_name_H-M   'P 1'
#
loop_
_entity.id
_entity.type
_entity.pdbx_description
1 polymer ?
#
loop_
_entity_poly.entity_id
_entity_poly.type
_entity_poly.pdbx_seq_one_letter_code
_entity_poly.pdbx_strand_id
1 'polypeptide(L)'
;MTEPDVIERLAFALSAAFTRDFGGPAFPNPEGWRNKGARLRTFRRTVPVVELEMEGRTLSFIVTPTDPAEPAYRRSSRYDIVYFSEDVPDHEQSRIYARDRATIDRFVAWVKAWDQAGGGSV
;
A
#
# COMPACT_ATOMS: atom_id res chain seq x y z
N MET A 1 -19.75 10.69 -9.06
CA MET A 1 -19.25 9.78 -8.01
C MET A 1 -18.56 10.65 -6.99
N THR A 2 -18.85 10.49 -5.71
CA THR A 2 -18.22 11.34 -4.68
C THR A 2 -16.82 10.82 -4.37
N GLU A 3 -15.93 11.66 -3.85
CA GLU A 3 -14.57 11.25 -3.45
C GLU A 3 -14.57 10.05 -2.48
N PRO A 4 -15.47 9.98 -1.47
CA PRO A 4 -15.62 8.80 -0.61
C PRO A 4 -15.89 7.50 -1.38
N ASP A 5 -16.79 7.53 -2.37
CA ASP A 5 -17.14 6.33 -3.16
C ASP A 5 -15.93 5.79 -3.94
N VAL A 6 -15.08 6.69 -4.47
CA VAL A 6 -13.87 6.33 -5.21
C VAL A 6 -12.86 5.67 -4.28
N ILE A 7 -12.67 6.23 -3.09
CA ILE A 7 -11.72 5.73 -2.09
C ILE A 7 -12.17 4.37 -1.54
N GLU A 8 -13.47 4.18 -1.28
CA GLU A 8 -14.03 2.89 -0.87
C GLU A 8 -13.84 1.81 -1.93
N ARG A 9 -14.17 2.10 -3.19
CA ARG A 9 -13.98 1.16 -4.29
C ARG A 9 -12.50 0.84 -4.50
N LEU A 10 -11.62 1.82 -4.36
CA LEU A 10 -10.18 1.63 -4.45
C LEU A 10 -9.67 0.72 -3.32
N ALA A 11 -10.09 0.94 -2.07
CA ALA A 11 -9.77 0.04 -0.96
C ALA A 11 -10.23 -1.39 -1.22
N PHE A 12 -11.46 -1.57 -1.70
CA PHE A 12 -12.00 -2.89 -2.02
C PHE A 12 -11.19 -3.57 -3.13
N ALA A 13 -10.93 -2.87 -4.23
CA ALA A 13 -10.16 -3.39 -5.35
C ALA A 13 -8.71 -3.75 -4.96
N LEU A 14 -8.05 -2.89 -4.18
CA LEU A 14 -6.71 -3.14 -3.63
C LEU A 14 -6.71 -4.37 -2.72
N SER A 15 -7.66 -4.46 -1.80
CA SER A 15 -7.77 -5.58 -0.86
C SER A 15 -7.95 -6.91 -1.61
N ALA A 16 -8.86 -6.95 -2.58
CA ALA A 16 -9.14 -8.15 -3.36
C ALA A 16 -7.94 -8.57 -4.22
N ALA A 17 -7.33 -7.62 -4.93
CA ALA A 17 -6.19 -7.90 -5.79
C ALA A 17 -4.96 -8.34 -4.98
N PHE A 18 -4.64 -7.61 -3.91
CA PHE A 18 -3.49 -7.93 -3.08
C PHE A 18 -3.66 -9.28 -2.38
N THR A 19 -4.85 -9.57 -1.85
CA THR A 19 -5.15 -10.87 -1.23
C THR A 19 -4.99 -12.03 -2.19
N ARG A 20 -5.39 -11.87 -3.46
CA ARG A 20 -5.21 -12.91 -4.49
C ARG A 20 -3.73 -13.17 -4.80
N ASP A 21 -2.92 -12.11 -4.85
CA ASP A 21 -1.55 -12.17 -5.35
C ASP A 21 -0.52 -12.46 -4.24
N PHE A 22 -0.89 -12.23 -2.97
CA PHE A 22 -0.01 -12.32 -1.81
C PHE A 22 0.53 -13.74 -1.57
N GLY A 23 1.85 -13.86 -1.47
CA GLY A 23 2.55 -15.14 -1.34
C GLY A 23 2.68 -15.92 -2.65
N GLY A 24 2.09 -15.42 -3.75
CA GLY A 24 2.20 -16.00 -5.09
C GLY A 24 3.35 -15.40 -5.92
N PRO A 25 3.42 -15.76 -7.21
CA PRO A 25 4.47 -15.25 -8.12
C PRO A 25 4.43 -13.73 -8.33
N ALA A 26 3.24 -13.12 -8.24
CA ALA A 26 3.05 -11.68 -8.43
C ALA A 26 3.47 -10.87 -7.19
N PHE A 27 3.37 -11.45 -5.99
CA PHE A 27 3.90 -10.88 -4.76
C PHE A 27 4.49 -11.98 -3.87
N PRO A 28 5.75 -12.41 -4.11
CA PRO A 28 6.40 -13.38 -3.24
C PRO A 28 6.56 -12.86 -1.81
N ASN A 29 6.52 -13.75 -0.83
CA ASN A 29 6.65 -13.41 0.59
C ASN A 29 7.63 -14.36 1.31
N PRO A 30 8.92 -14.36 0.93
CA PRO A 30 9.93 -15.16 1.63
C PRO A 30 10.18 -14.70 3.07
N GLU A 31 9.85 -13.45 3.41
CA GLU A 31 10.06 -12.89 4.74
C GLU A 31 9.05 -13.40 5.78
N GLY A 32 7.89 -13.93 5.36
CA GLY A 32 6.87 -14.47 6.27
C GLY A 32 5.86 -13.45 6.79
N TRP A 33 5.65 -12.34 6.07
CA TRP A 33 4.59 -11.38 6.39
C TRP A 33 3.21 -12.02 6.37
N ARG A 34 2.30 -11.50 7.18
CA ARG A 34 0.87 -11.84 7.12
C ARG A 34 0.12 -10.67 6.50
N ASN A 35 -0.68 -10.93 5.47
CA ASN A 35 -1.56 -9.94 4.87
C ASN A 35 -2.78 -9.68 5.78
N LYS A 36 -3.00 -8.42 6.17
CA LYS A 36 -4.16 -7.99 6.96
C LYS A 36 -5.27 -7.38 6.10
N GLY A 37 -5.07 -7.31 4.79
CA GLY A 37 -5.98 -6.74 3.81
C GLY A 37 -5.77 -5.24 3.62
N ALA A 38 -6.62 -4.64 2.78
CA ALA A 38 -6.74 -3.18 2.68
C ALA A 38 -7.96 -2.68 3.46
N ARG A 39 -7.78 -1.62 4.24
CA ARG A 39 -8.85 -0.95 5.00
C ARG A 39 -8.78 0.56 4.83
N LEU A 40 -9.91 1.22 5.01
CA LEU A 40 -9.93 2.68 5.10
C LEU A 40 -9.43 3.13 6.46
N ARG A 41 -8.58 4.15 6.45
CA ARG A 41 -8.15 4.85 7.67
C ARG A 41 -8.31 6.34 7.51
N THR A 42 -8.79 6.96 8.57
CA THR A 42 -8.96 8.41 8.64
C THR A 42 -7.80 9.00 9.42
N PHE A 43 -7.00 9.81 8.75
CA PHE A 43 -6.01 10.69 9.38
C PHE A 43 -6.51 12.13 9.24
N ARG A 44 -5.91 12.92 8.34
CA ARG A 44 -6.45 14.22 7.89
C ARG A 44 -7.52 14.07 6.81
N ARG A 45 -7.42 13.00 6.03
CA ARG A 45 -8.38 12.54 5.02
C ARG A 45 -8.54 11.02 5.14
N THR A 46 -9.62 10.48 4.59
CA THR A 46 -9.83 9.04 4.49
C THR A 46 -8.99 8.48 3.36
N VAL A 47 -8.15 7.50 3.64
CA VAL A 47 -7.25 6.87 2.67
C VAL A 47 -7.31 5.34 2.77
N PRO A 48 -7.11 4.60 1.67
CA PRO A 48 -6.96 3.17 1.71
C PRO A 48 -5.55 2.80 2.19
N VAL A 49 -5.47 1.84 3.10
CA VAL A 49 -4.22 1.35 3.69
C VAL A 49 -4.15 -0.16 3.58
N VAL A 50 -3.14 -0.67 2.89
CA VAL A 50 -2.80 -2.10 2.91
C VAL A 50 -1.85 -2.35 4.07
N GLU A 51 -2.14 -3.36 4.90
CA GLU A 51 -1.35 -3.63 6.10
C GLU A 51 -0.75 -5.05 6.08
N LEU A 52 0.53 -5.13 6.42
CA LEU A 52 1.28 -6.35 6.65
C LEU A 52 1.72 -6.43 8.11
N GLU A 53 1.78 -7.65 8.65
CA GLU A 53 2.21 -7.90 10.02
C GLU A 53 3.19 -9.07 10.12
N MET A 54 4.27 -8.93 10.88
CA MET A 54 5.23 -10.00 11.16
C MET A 54 5.81 -9.83 12.56
N GLU A 55 5.56 -10.78 13.47
CA GLU A 55 6.21 -10.87 14.79
C GLU A 55 6.23 -9.53 15.57
N GLY A 56 5.09 -8.84 15.66
CA GLY A 56 4.99 -7.56 16.35
C GLY A 56 5.46 -6.34 15.55
N ARG A 57 5.93 -6.55 14.32
CA ARG A 57 6.22 -5.49 13.34
C ARG A 57 5.05 -5.30 12.39
N THR A 58 4.86 -4.07 11.96
CA THR A 58 3.88 -3.71 10.93
C THR A 58 4.56 -3.10 9.72
N LEU A 59 3.92 -3.20 8.58
CA LEU A 59 4.29 -2.42 7.40
C LEU A 59 3.01 -2.06 6.65
N SER A 60 2.75 -0.76 6.58
CA SER A 60 1.50 -0.21 6.08
C SER A 60 1.75 0.65 4.85
N PHE A 61 0.87 0.54 3.86
CA PHE A 61 0.97 1.26 2.59
C PHE A 61 -0.29 2.03 2.30
N ILE A 62 -0.18 3.35 2.18
CA ILE A 62 -1.25 4.21 1.65
C ILE A 62 -1.13 4.19 0.12
N VAL A 63 -2.26 3.95 -0.55
CA VAL A 63 -2.33 3.97 -2.03
C VAL A 63 -3.50 4.86 -2.47
N THR A 64 -3.22 6.12 -2.78
CA THR A 64 -4.27 7.08 -3.19
C THR A 64 -4.15 7.42 -4.67
N PRO A 65 -5.19 7.96 -5.32
CA PRO A 65 -5.03 8.60 -6.62
C PRO A 65 -3.90 9.63 -6.61
N THR A 66 -3.20 9.78 -7.74
CA THR A 66 -2.05 10.68 -7.83
C THR A 66 -2.43 12.13 -7.61
N ASP A 67 -1.70 12.79 -6.73
CA ASP A 67 -1.82 14.23 -6.47
C ASP A 67 -0.41 14.85 -6.50
N PRO A 68 -0.08 15.65 -7.52
CA PRO A 68 1.24 16.28 -7.63
C PRO A 68 1.59 17.20 -6.46
N ALA A 69 0.60 17.71 -5.70
CA ALA A 69 0.82 18.58 -4.56
C ALA A 69 1.21 17.81 -3.28
N GLU A 70 0.92 16.51 -3.21
CA GLU A 70 1.18 15.68 -2.03
C GLU A 70 2.50 14.91 -2.16
N PRO A 71 3.27 14.73 -1.07
CA PRO A 71 4.46 13.91 -1.11
C PRO A 71 4.10 12.43 -1.25
N ALA A 72 4.81 11.74 -2.16
CA ALA A 72 4.71 10.30 -2.33
C ALA A 72 6.10 9.68 -2.26
N TYR A 73 6.21 8.48 -1.69
CA TYR A 73 7.47 7.72 -1.78
C TYR A 73 7.73 7.31 -3.23
N ARG A 74 6.70 6.74 -3.87
CA ARG A 74 6.71 6.38 -5.29
C ARG A 74 5.35 6.65 -5.90
N ARG A 75 5.35 6.86 -7.21
CA ARG A 75 4.13 7.04 -8.00
C ARG A 75 4.08 6.02 -9.12
N SER A 76 2.87 5.55 -9.42
CA SER A 76 2.51 4.92 -10.68
C SER A 76 1.90 5.97 -11.62
N SER A 77 1.20 5.55 -12.68
CA SER A 77 0.51 6.49 -13.57
C SER A 77 -0.74 7.10 -12.93
N ARG A 78 -1.42 6.34 -12.06
CA ARG A 78 -2.67 6.74 -11.41
C ARG A 78 -2.60 6.85 -9.90
N TYR A 79 -1.57 6.29 -9.24
CA TYR A 79 -1.54 6.19 -7.79
C TYR A 79 -0.24 6.68 -7.16
N ASP A 80 -0.39 7.32 -6.01
CA ASP A 80 0.66 7.69 -5.09
C ASP A 80 0.76 6.66 -3.98
N ILE A 81 1.99 6.25 -3.68
CA ILE A 81 2.31 5.19 -2.72
C ILE A 81 3.15 5.79 -1.61
N VAL A 82 2.70 5.63 -0.37
CA VAL A 82 3.41 6.02 0.85
C VAL A 82 3.48 4.81 1.78
N TYR A 83 4.58 4.61 2.48
CA TYR A 83 4.71 3.55 3.48
C TYR A 83 4.99 4.13 4.87
N PHE A 84 4.56 3.40 5.89
CA PHE A 84 4.83 3.68 7.30
C PHE A 84 4.73 2.39 8.13
N SER A 85 5.06 2.48 9.42
CA SER A 85 5.07 1.38 10.38
C SER A 85 4.43 1.92 11.66
N GLU A 86 3.47 1.23 12.24
CA GLU A 86 2.86 1.64 13.53
C GLU A 86 3.85 1.50 14.69
N ASP A 87 4.82 0.60 14.56
CA ASP A 87 5.86 0.32 15.55
C ASP A 87 7.10 1.23 15.44
N VAL A 88 7.13 2.16 14.47
CA VAL A 88 8.27 3.08 14.27
C VAL A 88 7.76 4.52 14.21
N PRO A 89 8.29 5.44 15.05
CA PRO A 89 7.92 6.85 14.96
C PRO A 89 8.26 7.49 13.61
N ASP A 90 7.43 8.45 13.16
CA ASP A 90 7.56 9.10 11.84
C ASP A 90 8.96 9.66 11.54
N HIS A 91 9.65 10.22 12.55
CA HIS A 91 10.98 10.80 12.37
C HIS A 91 12.08 9.76 12.12
N GLU A 92 11.78 8.47 12.27
CA GLU A 92 12.68 7.34 12.00
C GLU A 92 12.30 6.58 10.71
N GLN A 93 11.63 7.23 9.76
CA GLN A 93 11.18 6.58 8.52
C GLN A 93 12.30 5.89 7.71
N SER A 94 13.53 6.43 7.77
CA SER A 94 14.71 5.81 7.16
C SER A 94 15.02 4.41 7.73
N ARG A 95 14.66 4.17 8.99
CA ARG A 95 14.82 2.90 9.71
C ARG A 95 13.84 1.84 9.20
N ILE A 96 12.61 2.25 8.86
CA ILE A 96 11.61 1.39 8.21
C ILE A 96 12.15 0.93 6.86
N TYR A 97 12.65 1.85 6.04
CA TYR A 97 13.21 1.50 4.74
C TYR A 97 14.42 0.57 4.87
N ALA A 98 15.36 0.87 5.76
CA ALA A 98 16.53 0.01 5.97
C ALA A 98 16.15 -1.42 6.40
N ARG A 99 15.09 -1.57 7.21
CA ARG A 99 14.61 -2.85 7.73
C ARG A 99 13.84 -3.66 6.68
N ASP A 100 12.90 -3.02 5.98
CA ASP A 100 11.88 -3.70 5.17
C ASP A 100 11.99 -3.39 3.66
N ARG A 101 13.15 -2.89 3.22
CA ARG A 101 13.41 -2.44 1.84
C ARG A 101 12.85 -3.39 0.77
N ALA A 102 13.17 -4.68 0.88
CA ALA A 102 12.79 -5.66 -0.13
C ALA A 102 11.27 -5.79 -0.28
N THR A 103 10.55 -5.78 0.84
CA THR A 103 9.07 -5.84 0.86
C THR A 103 8.46 -4.53 0.35
N ILE A 104 9.01 -3.38 0.74
CA ILE A 104 8.58 -2.06 0.26
C ILE A 104 8.73 -1.93 -1.25
N ASP A 105 9.93 -2.23 -1.77
CA ASP A 105 10.23 -2.13 -3.20
C ASP A 105 9.35 -3.11 -4.01
N ARG A 106 9.10 -4.31 -3.47
CA ARG A 106 8.19 -5.31 -4.08
C ARG A 106 6.75 -4.83 -4.12
N PHE A 107 6.26 -4.20 -3.05
CA PHE A 107 4.91 -3.65 -3.02
C PHE A 107 4.72 -2.53 -4.05
N VAL A 108 5.70 -1.63 -4.16
CA VAL A 108 5.69 -0.60 -5.20
C VAL A 108 5.66 -1.21 -6.60
N ALA A 109 6.49 -2.22 -6.87
CA ALA A 109 6.50 -2.90 -8.15
C ALA A 109 5.15 -3.56 -8.46
N TRP A 110 4.54 -4.21 -7.46
CA TRP A 110 3.22 -4.82 -7.58
C TRP A 110 2.12 -3.79 -7.89
N VAL A 111 2.05 -2.67 -7.16
CA VAL A 111 1.06 -1.61 -7.44
C VAL A 111 1.21 -1.07 -8.86
N LYS A 112 2.46 -0.87 -9.33
CA LYS A 112 2.70 -0.40 -10.71
C LYS A 112 2.24 -1.39 -11.76
N ALA A 113 2.51 -2.69 -11.57
CA ALA A 113 2.05 -3.73 -12.49
C ALA A 113 0.52 -3.85 -12.46
N TRP A 114 -0.08 -3.78 -11.27
CA TRP A 114 -1.53 -3.77 -11.09
C TRP A 114 -2.18 -2.57 -11.79
N ASP A 115 -1.62 -1.37 -11.63
CA ASP A 115 -2.06 -0.15 -12.32
C ASP A 115 -2.02 -0.31 -13.84
N GLN A 116 -0.91 -0.82 -14.39
CA GLN A 116 -0.76 -1.06 -15.84
C GLN A 116 -1.75 -2.09 -16.39
N ALA A 117 -2.18 -3.06 -15.57
CA ALA A 117 -3.18 -4.05 -15.93
C ALA A 117 -4.63 -3.53 -15.86
N GLY A 118 -4.84 -2.23 -15.60
CA GLY A 118 -6.17 -1.63 -15.39
C GLY A 118 -6.72 -1.85 -13.98
N GLY A 119 -5.87 -2.26 -13.03
CA GLY A 119 -6.22 -2.44 -11.63
C GLY A 119 -6.80 -1.15 -11.05
N GLY A 120 -7.97 -1.24 -10.42
CA GLY A 120 -8.61 -0.07 -9.81
C GLY A 120 -9.12 0.96 -10.82
N SER A 121 -9.56 0.56 -12.02
CA SER A 121 -10.50 1.37 -12.81
C SER A 121 -11.78 1.59 -11.99
N VAL A 122 -11.76 2.64 -11.17
CA VAL A 122 -12.88 3.14 -10.35
C VAL A 122 -13.46 4.41 -10.95
#